data_AF-A0AA47ESK0-F1
#
_entry.id   AF-A0AA47ESK0-F1
#
_cell.length_a   1.000
_cell.length_b   1.000
_cell.length_c   1.000
_cell.angle_alpha   90.00
_cell.angle_beta   90.00
_cell.angle_gamma   90.00
#
_symmetry.space_group_name_H-M   'P 1'
#
loop_
_entity.id
_entity.type
_entity.pdbx_description
1 polymer ?
#
loop_
_entity_poly.entity_id
_entity_poly.type
_entity_poly.pdbx_seq_one_letter_code
_entity_poly.pdbx_strand_id
1 'polypeptide(L)' 'MPLHAVDKDLAEERLAELAVQGLPLDGAQLPMWAIYRSAAPPGPAGRWMIDRLKQCASTRRTDGLTVR' A
#
# COMPACT_ATOMS: atom_id res chain seq x y z
N MET A 1 8.64 -6.46 -2.22
CA MET A 1 7.29 -6.97 -2.52
C MET A 1 6.25 -6.01 -1.96
N PRO A 2 5.06 -5.85 -2.56
CA PRO A 2 4.00 -5.04 -1.96
C PRO A 2 3.58 -5.65 -0.62
N LEU A 3 3.66 -4.87 0.46
CA LEU A 3 3.44 -5.39 1.83
C LEU A 3 2.11 -6.13 1.97
N HIS A 4 1.02 -5.60 1.41
CA HIS A 4 -0.32 -6.19 1.50
C HIS A 4 -0.42 -7.63 0.93
N ALA A 5 0.50 -8.02 0.04
CA ALA A 5 0.50 -9.35 -0.55
C ALA A 5 1.27 -10.38 0.30
N VAL A 6 2.14 -9.92 1.20
CA VAL A 6 3.05 -10.78 2.00
C VAL A 6 2.83 -10.65 3.51
N ASP A 7 2.01 -9.68 3.95
CA ASP A 7 1.75 -9.37 5.36
C ASP A 7 1.31 -10.60 6.17
N LYS A 8 0.38 -11.38 5.62
CA LYS A 8 -0.09 -12.64 6.22
C LYS A 8 1.05 -13.65 6.38
N ASP A 9 1.90 -13.77 5.36
CA ASP A 9 2.97 -14.76 5.33
C ASP A 9 4.10 -14.39 6.29
N LEU A 10 4.34 -13.09 6.48
CA LEU A 10 5.25 -12.57 7.49
C LEU A 10 4.68 -12.82 8.91
N ALA A 11 3.39 -12.56 9.12
CA ALA A 11 2.72 -12.81 10.40
C ALA A 11 2.65 -14.31 10.77
N GLU A 12 2.58 -15.18 9.77
CA GLU A 12 2.60 -16.65 9.95
C GLU A 12 4.02 -17.24 9.91
N GLU A 13 5.06 -16.40 9.88
CA GLU A 13 6.48 -16.79 9.84
C GLU A 13 6.84 -17.71 8.65
N ARG A 14 6.01 -17.73 7.60
CA ARG A 14 6.29 -18.42 6.34
C ARG A 14 7.28 -17.65 5.46
N LEU A 15 7.36 -16.34 5.66
CA LEU A 15 8.35 -15.46 5.08
C LEU A 15 9.12 -14.74 6.20
N ALA A 16 10.38 -14.40 5.91
CA ALA A 16 11.22 -13.57 6.75
C ALA A 16 11.69 -12.35 5.97
N GLU A 17 11.83 -11.21 6.66
CA GLU A 17 12.38 -10.00 6.07
C GLU A 17 13.90 -10.12 5.89
N LEU A 18 14.41 -9.66 4.75
CA LEU A 18 15.82 -9.73 4.39
C LEU A 18 16.38 -8.32 4.18
N ALA A 19 17.51 -8.02 4.82
CA ALA A 19 18.28 -6.82 4.52
C ALA A 19 18.99 -7.00 3.17
N VAL A 20 18.46 -6.37 2.13
CA VAL A 20 19.03 -6.44 0.78
C VAL A 20 19.93 -5.23 0.55
N GLN A 21 21.20 -5.47 0.21
CA GLN A 21 22.15 -4.41 -0.08
C GLN A 21 21.62 -3.48 -1.19
N GLY A 22 21.56 -2.17 -0.91
CA GLY A 22 21.08 -1.16 -1.85
C GLY A 22 19.57 -0.90 -1.83
N LEU A 23 18.81 -1.56 -0.95
CA LEU A 23 17.40 -1.24 -0.68
C LEU A 23 17.21 -0.72 0.75
N PRO A 24 16.32 0.27 0.98
CA PRO A 24 15.90 0.62 2.34
C PRO A 24 15.24 -0.57 3.04
N LEU A 25 15.46 -0.72 4.35
CA LEU A 25 14.85 -1.79 5.15
C LEU A 25 13.32 -1.77 5.03
N ASP A 26 12.71 -0.60 5.22
CA ASP A 26 11.25 -0.41 5.11
C ASP A 26 10.70 -0.52 3.67
N GLY A 27 11.57 -0.86 2.72
CA GLY A 27 11.27 -0.90 1.30
C GLY A 27 11.06 0.49 0.69
N ALA A 28 10.39 0.52 -0.46
CA ALA A 28 10.06 1.75 -1.18
C ALA A 28 8.56 2.04 -1.12
N GLN A 29 8.20 3.25 -0.73
CA GLN A 29 6.83 3.77 -0.87
C GLN A 29 6.54 4.04 -2.34
N LEU A 30 5.72 3.19 -2.96
CA LEU A 30 5.28 3.35 -4.35
C LEU A 30 3.83 3.84 -4.39
N PRO A 31 3.51 4.87 -5.20
CA PRO A 31 2.15 5.36 -5.32
C PRO A 31 1.26 4.33 -6.02
N MET A 32 0.03 4.19 -5.55
CA MET A 32 -1.03 3.42 -6.21
C MET A 32 -1.98 4.37 -6.94
N TRP A 33 -2.28 4.08 -8.21
CA TRP A 33 -3.07 4.96 -9.07
C TRP A 33 -4.37 4.28 -9.52
N ALA A 34 -5.46 5.05 -9.54
CA ALA A 34 -6.70 4.67 -10.22
C ALA A 34 -6.75 5.38 -11.59
N ILE A 35 -6.76 4.61 -12.67
CA ILE A 35 -6.70 5.12 -14.05
C ILE A 35 -8.09 4.99 -14.70
N TYR A 36 -8.57 6.08 -15.30
CA TYR A 36 -9.83 6.14 -16.04
C TYR A 36 -9.72 7.11 -17.22
N ARG A 37 -10.61 6.96 -18.21
CA ARG A 37 -10.64 7.85 -19.38
C ARG A 37 -11.18 9.22 -18.98
N SER A 38 -10.50 10.30 -19.35
CA SER A 38 -10.96 11.67 -19.07
C SER A 38 -12.32 11.98 -19.70
N ALA A 39 -12.59 11.43 -20.89
CA ALA A 39 -13.87 11.58 -21.60
C ALA A 39 -15.03 10.76 -20.99
N ALA A 40 -14.73 9.82 -20.08
CA ALA A 40 -15.71 8.96 -19.44
C ALA A 40 -15.32 8.76 -17.96
N PRO A 41 -15.54 9.79 -17.12
CA PRO A 41 -15.20 9.71 -15.72
C PRO A 41 -16.00 8.61 -15.01
N PRO A 42 -15.48 8.06 -13.91
CA PRO A 42 -16.19 7.06 -13.14
C PRO A 42 -17.54 7.60 -12.65
N GLY A 43 -18.60 6.82 -12.89
CA GLY A 43 -19.92 7.11 -12.35
C GLY A 43 -19.98 7.01 -10.82
N PRO A 44 -21.15 7.18 -10.20
CA PRO A 44 -21.29 7.24 -8.74
C PRO A 44 -20.64 6.07 -8.00
N ALA A 45 -20.85 4.83 -8.48
CA ALA A 45 -20.24 3.64 -7.90
C ALA A 45 -18.71 3.62 -8.05
N GLY A 46 -18.20 4.03 -9.21
CA GLY A 46 -16.75 4.09 -9.46
C GLY A 46 -16.06 5.15 -8.59
N ARG A 47 -16.67 6.33 -8.43
CA ARG A 47 -16.18 7.38 -7.53
C ARG A 47 -16.17 6.90 -6.08
N TRP A 48 -17.25 6.29 -5.62
CA TRP A 48 -17.32 5.71 -4.28
C TRP A 48 -16.20 4.68 -4.05
N MET A 49 -15.95 3.78 -5.01
CA MET A 49 -14.88 2.78 -4.92
C MET A 49 -13.50 3.43 -4.82
N ILE A 50 -13.22 4.44 -5.64
CA ILE A 50 -11.95 5.19 -5.59
C ILE A 50 -11.76 5.85 -4.22
N ASP A 51 -12.81 6.44 -3.66
CA ASP A 51 -12.73 7.07 -2.34
C ASP A 51 -12.57 6.05 -1.21
N ARG A 52 -13.13 4.84 -1.35
CA ARG A 52 -12.85 3.73 -0.43
C ARG A 52 -11.40 3.27 -0.52
N LEU A 53 -10.83 3.15 -1.72
CA LEU A 53 -9.43 2.78 -1.90
C LEU A 53 -8.47 3.80 -1.28
N LYS A 54 -8.79 5.10 -1.35
CA LYS A 54 -8.01 6.16 -0.68
C LYS A 54 -7.99 5.99 0.85
N GLN A 55 -9.10 5.56 1.46
CA GLN A 55 -9.19 5.32 2.89
C GLN A 55 -8.34 4.12 3.33
N CYS A 56 -8.32 3.05 2.53
CA CYS A 56 -7.46 1.89 2.78
C CYS A 56 -5.97 2.25 2.73
N ALA A 57 -5.57 3.19 1.86
CA ALA A 57 -4.20 3.64 1.75
C ALA A 57 -3.74 4.53 2.93
N SER A 58 -4.66 5.28 3.57
CA SER A 58 -4.31 6.18 4.68
C SER A 58 -4.08 5.47 6.02
N THR A 59 -4.57 4.23 6.19
CA THR A 59 -4.54 3.54 7.49
C THR A 59 -3.14 3.15 7.98
N ARG A 60 -2.11 3.25 7.12
CA ARG A 60 -0.72 2.85 7.42
C ARG A 60 0.24 4.01 7.72
N ARG A 61 -0.26 5.24 7.89
CA ARG A 61 0.62 6.42 8.05
C ARG A 61 1.09 6.69 9.50
N THR A 62 0.66 5.90 10.48
CA THR A 62 0.81 6.25 11.91
C THR A 62 1.83 5.45 12.73
N ASP A 63 2.40 4.37 12.22
CA ASP A 63 3.27 3.50 13.05
C ASP A 63 4.77 3.74 12.90
N GLY A 64 5.20 4.73 12.12
CA GLY A 64 6.62 4.98 11.81
C GLY A 64 7.32 6.10 12.58
N LEU A 65 6.66 6.79 13.53
CA LEU A 65 7.24 7.93 14.24
C LEU A 65 7.27 7.72 15.77
N THR A 66 7.79 6.59 16.25
CA THR A 66 8.38 6.50 17.60
C THR A 66 9.38 5.34 17.64
N VAL A 67 10.62 5.57 17.24
CA VAL A 67 11.77 4.87 17.82
C VAL A 67 12.75 5.96 18.24
N ARG A 68 12.90 6.10 19.56
CA ARG A 68 13.92 6.93 20.21
C ARG A 68 15.15 6.07 20.44
#